data_AF-A0A8H6B8C2-F1
#
_entry.id   AF-A0A8H6B8C2-F1
#
_cell.length_a   1.000
_cell.length_b   1.000
_cell.length_c   1.000
_cell.angle_alpha   90.00
_cell.angle_beta   90.00
_cell.angle_gamma   90.00
#
_symmetry.space_group_name_H-M   'P 1'
#
loop_
_entity.id
_entity.type
_entity.pdbx_description
1 polymer ?
#
loop_
_entity_poly.entity_id
_entity_poly.type
_entity_poly.pdbx_seq_one_letter_code
_entity_poly.pdbx_strand_id
1 'polypeptide(L)'
;MIQERVRTGPKYIFGYHPHGIIAMGVTGGFTMEGAGISNFLPGIRCFVSTLINQFRLPFYRDYLMSLGVTSVTKQNLKAILKQDYSVLIVVGGAEESLYSRPGLNSIVLNRRKGFIKLALEMCGSSDHPITESADDDISLVPVYGFGENNIYDVYYTNGEPTNENDGYLRRFLKFLQLWLKRRSGFTLPVVISRGLFNYDFGFLPFRRPINVVFGRPIPVKRLFGRKPGDAVTDKEVLYYHKLYVQNLIALFEENKEKYLAKWDKSLNIVE
;
A
#
# COMPACT_ATOMS: atom_id res chain seq x y z
N MET A 1 -10.98 18.31 26.50
CA MET A 1 -9.52 18.51 26.34
C MET A 1 -9.01 17.50 25.33
N ILE A 2 -8.61 17.94 24.14
CA ILE A 2 -7.82 17.10 23.24
C ILE A 2 -6.41 17.15 23.83
N GLN A 3 -6.01 16.07 24.51
CA GLN A 3 -4.67 15.95 25.09
C GLN A 3 -3.66 16.20 23.97
N GLU A 4 -2.72 17.12 24.18
CA GLU A 4 -1.62 17.36 23.26
C GLU A 4 -0.78 16.08 23.22
N ARG A 5 -0.89 15.33 22.11
CA ARG A 5 -0.29 13.98 22.03
C ARG A 5 1.13 14.12 21.51
N VAL A 6 2.09 13.90 22.40
CA VAL A 6 3.52 13.81 22.06
C VAL A 6 3.78 12.47 21.37
N ARG A 7 4.44 12.49 20.21
CA ARG A 7 4.87 11.26 19.51
C ARG A 7 5.85 10.46 20.39
N THR A 8 5.71 9.15 20.41
CA THR A 8 6.57 8.24 21.20
C THR A 8 7.73 7.64 20.40
N GLY A 9 7.96 8.09 19.16
CA GLY A 9 9.00 7.58 18.27
C GLY A 9 9.09 8.31 16.92
N PRO A 10 9.85 7.78 15.95
CA PRO A 10 9.94 8.31 14.60
C PRO A 10 8.57 8.40 13.91
N LYS A 11 8.49 9.25 12.88
CA LYS A 11 7.47 9.08 11.84
C LYS A 11 7.86 7.91 10.94
N TYR A 12 6.87 7.16 10.47
CA TYR A 12 7.10 6.04 9.57
C TYR A 12 6.41 6.27 8.24
N ILE A 13 7.10 5.91 7.15
CA ILE A 13 6.50 5.67 5.85
C ILE A 13 6.58 4.16 5.61
N PHE A 14 5.46 3.49 5.84
CA PHE A 14 5.30 2.07 5.54
C PHE A 14 5.04 1.91 4.04
N GLY A 15 5.90 1.19 3.35
CA GLY A 15 5.66 0.79 1.96
C GLY A 15 5.17 -0.65 1.92
N TYR A 16 3.89 -0.86 1.60
CA TYR A 16 3.25 -2.16 1.56
C TYR A 16 3.36 -2.81 0.18
N HIS A 17 3.68 -4.11 0.16
CA HIS A 17 3.84 -4.94 -1.03
C HIS A 17 3.29 -6.36 -0.81
N PRO A 18 2.80 -7.07 -1.84
CA PRO A 18 2.32 -6.50 -3.10
C PRO A 18 1.06 -5.67 -2.86
N HIS A 19 0.69 -4.80 -3.79
CA HIS A 19 -0.61 -4.14 -3.82
C HIS A 19 -1.77 -5.14 -3.91
N GLY A 20 -1.55 -6.23 -4.65
CA GLY A 20 -2.63 -7.15 -5.04
C GLY A 20 -3.78 -6.41 -5.70
N ILE A 21 -4.98 -6.95 -5.60
CA ILE A 21 -6.15 -6.29 -6.17
C ILE A 21 -6.56 -5.07 -5.31
N ILE A 22 -6.72 -5.25 -4.00
CA ILE A 22 -7.23 -4.21 -3.08
C ILE A 22 -6.46 -4.11 -1.75
N ALA A 23 -5.27 -4.71 -1.63
CA ALA A 23 -4.45 -4.68 -0.41
C ALA A 23 -5.24 -5.02 0.88
N MET A 24 -5.87 -6.20 0.91
CA MET A 24 -6.66 -6.67 2.06
C MET A 24 -5.82 -6.84 3.33
N GLY A 25 -4.53 -7.15 3.26
CA GLY A 25 -3.67 -7.17 4.43
C GLY A 25 -3.52 -5.79 5.07
N VAL A 26 -3.52 -4.72 4.27
CA VAL A 26 -3.58 -3.34 4.78
C VAL A 26 -4.92 -3.06 5.43
N THR A 27 -6.02 -3.47 4.81
CA THR A 27 -7.37 -3.25 5.34
C THR A 27 -7.56 -3.97 6.68
N GLY A 28 -7.23 -5.27 6.73
CA GLY A 28 -7.32 -6.07 7.96
C GLY A 28 -6.36 -5.62 9.05
N GLY A 29 -5.17 -5.13 8.69
CA GLY A 29 -4.18 -4.67 9.65
C GLY A 29 -4.41 -3.23 10.12
N PHE A 30 -4.37 -2.27 9.20
CA PHE A 30 -4.22 -0.84 9.48
C PHE A 30 -5.52 -0.05 9.55
N THR A 31 -6.62 -0.50 8.92
CA THR A 31 -7.88 0.24 8.94
C THR A 31 -8.93 -0.37 9.86
N MET A 32 -9.02 -1.70 9.90
CA MET A 32 -10.06 -2.40 10.67
C MET A 32 -9.59 -2.96 12.02
N GLU A 33 -8.32 -2.78 12.39
CA GLU A 33 -7.73 -3.32 13.63
C GLU A 33 -7.84 -4.85 13.78
N GLY A 34 -8.18 -5.59 12.71
CA GLY A 34 -8.41 -7.03 12.73
C GLY A 34 -7.16 -7.85 13.05
N ALA A 35 -5.97 -7.30 12.80
CA ALA A 35 -4.69 -7.90 13.17
C ALA A 35 -4.07 -7.30 14.46
N GLY A 36 -4.78 -6.41 15.16
CA GLY A 36 -4.28 -5.79 16.39
C GLY A 36 -3.07 -4.87 16.19
N ILE A 37 -3.00 -4.13 15.07
CA ILE A 37 -1.84 -3.31 14.71
C ILE A 37 -1.51 -2.25 15.76
N SER A 38 -2.52 -1.73 16.46
CA SER A 38 -2.33 -0.76 17.55
C SER A 38 -1.49 -1.30 18.70
N ASN A 39 -1.47 -2.63 18.90
CA ASN A 39 -0.61 -3.30 19.87
C ASN A 39 0.84 -3.41 19.39
N PHE A 40 1.06 -3.56 18.07
CA PHE A 40 2.39 -3.63 17.48
C PHE A 40 3.04 -2.26 17.29
N LEU A 41 2.23 -1.22 17.12
CA LEU A 41 2.67 0.16 16.88
C LEU A 41 2.09 1.11 17.96
N PRO A 42 2.40 0.90 19.25
CA PRO A 42 1.80 1.68 20.33
C PRO A 42 2.19 3.16 20.22
N GLY A 43 1.19 4.04 20.18
CA GLY A 43 1.39 5.49 20.07
C GLY A 43 1.71 6.00 18.66
N ILE A 44 1.92 5.12 17.68
CA ILE A 44 2.17 5.50 16.29
C ILE A 44 0.83 5.56 15.55
N ARG A 45 0.39 6.77 15.21
CA ARG A 45 -0.78 6.96 14.35
C ARG A 45 -0.38 6.84 12.88
N CYS A 46 -0.97 5.88 12.18
CA CYS A 46 -0.69 5.63 10.77
C CYS A 46 -1.94 5.88 9.92
N PHE A 47 -1.82 6.65 8.84
CA PHE A 47 -2.88 6.86 7.86
C PHE A 47 -2.61 6.07 6.58
N VAL A 48 -3.56 5.20 6.23
CA VAL A 48 -3.54 4.47 4.95
C VAL A 48 -3.94 5.42 3.83
N SER A 49 -3.14 5.45 2.76
CA SER A 49 -3.36 6.37 1.64
C SER A 49 -3.65 5.63 0.33
N THR A 50 -4.69 6.06 -0.39
CA THR A 50 -5.12 5.51 -1.69
C THR A 50 -5.25 6.59 -2.77
N LEU A 51 -5.44 6.17 -4.03
CA LEU A 51 -5.57 7.05 -5.19
C LEU A 51 -6.70 8.09 -4.98
N ILE A 52 -6.39 9.37 -5.20
CA ILE A 52 -7.34 10.49 -5.01
C ILE A 52 -8.63 10.32 -5.82
N ASN A 53 -8.56 9.67 -6.98
CA ASN A 53 -9.73 9.49 -7.85
C ASN A 53 -10.81 8.62 -7.19
N GLN A 54 -10.46 7.76 -6.22
CA GLN A 54 -11.43 6.98 -5.45
C GLN A 54 -12.37 7.88 -4.62
N PHE A 55 -11.90 9.06 -4.20
CA PHE A 55 -12.70 10.04 -3.44
C PHE A 55 -13.66 10.86 -4.31
N ARG A 56 -13.66 10.67 -5.63
CA ARG A 56 -14.62 11.33 -6.55
C ARG A 56 -15.97 10.60 -6.66
N LEU A 57 -16.03 9.34 -6.23
CA LEU A 57 -17.26 8.55 -6.26
C LEU A 57 -18.03 8.78 -4.96
N PRO A 58 -19.28 9.31 -5.00
CA PRO A 58 -20.10 9.45 -3.81
C PRO A 58 -20.36 8.07 -3.19
N PHE A 59 -20.56 7.99 -1.88
CA PHE A 59 -20.62 6.76 -1.06
C PHE A 59 -19.30 6.00 -0.93
N TYR A 60 -18.59 5.71 -2.01
CA TYR A 60 -17.28 5.05 -1.91
C TYR A 60 -16.25 5.93 -1.20
N ARG A 61 -16.29 7.25 -1.46
CA ARG A 61 -15.55 8.26 -0.70
C ARG A 61 -15.84 8.15 0.80
N ASP A 62 -17.12 8.15 1.17
CA ASP A 62 -17.53 8.21 2.57
C ASP A 62 -17.21 6.88 3.29
N TYR A 63 -17.31 5.75 2.57
CA TYR A 63 -16.82 4.45 3.03
C TYR A 63 -15.31 4.48 3.32
N LEU A 64 -14.48 4.93 2.37
CA LEU A 64 -13.02 5.04 2.58
C LEU A 64 -12.68 5.96 3.75
N MET A 65 -13.34 7.12 3.86
CA MET A 65 -13.12 8.06 4.97
C MET A 65 -13.56 7.46 6.31
N SER A 66 -14.63 6.67 6.36
CA SER A 66 -15.07 5.98 7.58
C SER A 66 -14.04 4.95 8.08
N LEU A 67 -13.24 4.39 7.16
CA LEU A 67 -12.12 3.50 7.47
C LEU A 67 -10.81 4.24 7.81
N GLY A 68 -10.85 5.58 7.90
CA GLY A 68 -9.66 6.40 8.15
C GLY A 68 -8.70 6.50 6.96
N VAL A 69 -9.12 6.10 5.76
CA VAL A 69 -8.29 6.16 4.55
C VAL A 69 -8.26 7.58 3.98
N THR A 70 -7.07 8.00 3.52
CA THR A 70 -6.82 9.32 2.95
C THR A 70 -6.21 9.25 1.54
N SER A 71 -5.91 10.40 0.92
CA SER A 71 -5.39 10.46 -0.45
C SER A 71 -3.86 10.37 -0.53
N VAL A 72 -3.34 9.61 -1.49
CA VAL A 72 -1.90 9.48 -1.79
C VAL A 72 -1.38 10.63 -2.66
N THR A 73 -1.74 11.87 -2.32
CA THR A 73 -1.17 13.06 -3.00
C THR A 73 0.03 13.58 -2.22
N LYS A 74 1.04 14.11 -2.94
CA LYS A 74 2.25 14.65 -2.31
C LYS A 74 1.92 15.70 -1.24
N GLN A 75 0.98 16.60 -1.52
CA GLN A 75 0.57 17.65 -0.58
C GLN A 75 -0.07 17.08 0.69
N ASN A 76 -0.99 16.12 0.54
CA ASN A 76 -1.65 15.49 1.68
C ASN A 76 -0.68 14.69 2.55
N LEU A 77 0.19 13.89 1.93
CA LEU A 77 1.19 13.11 2.65
C LEU A 77 2.16 14.01 3.42
N LYS A 78 2.57 15.15 2.83
CA LYS A 78 3.37 16.15 3.55
C LYS A 78 2.63 16.73 4.75
N ALA A 79 1.35 17.08 4.60
CA ALA A 79 0.55 17.62 5.69
C ALA A 79 0.42 16.63 6.86
N ILE A 80 0.20 15.34 6.56
CA ILE A 80 0.13 14.29 7.58
C ILE A 80 1.47 14.12 8.29
N LEU A 81 2.57 14.06 7.54
CA LEU A 81 3.92 13.91 8.10
C LEU A 81 4.37 15.13 8.92
N LYS A 82 3.92 16.33 8.59
CA LYS A 82 4.20 17.54 9.40
C LYS A 82 3.55 17.48 10.78
N GLN A 83 2.37 16.87 10.89
CA GLN A 83 1.65 16.67 12.15
C GLN A 83 2.17 15.46 12.95
N ASP A 84 3.38 14.98 12.65
CA ASP A 84 4.00 13.83 13.31
C ASP A 84 3.22 12.51 13.25
N TYR A 85 2.35 12.38 12.24
CA TYR A 85 1.72 11.12 11.91
C TYR A 85 2.55 10.33 10.92
N SER A 86 2.34 9.01 10.93
CA SER A 86 2.91 8.06 9.98
C SER A 86 1.94 7.82 8.84
N VAL A 87 2.46 7.34 7.71
CA VAL A 87 1.65 7.00 6.54
C VAL A 87 1.98 5.61 6.04
N LEU A 88 0.96 4.91 5.54
CA LEU A 88 1.12 3.70 4.78
C LEU A 88 0.78 3.95 3.32
N ILE A 89 1.70 3.58 2.45
CA ILE A 89 1.58 3.70 1.01
C ILE A 89 1.65 2.28 0.44
N VAL A 90 0.61 1.90 -0.29
CA VAL A 90 0.65 0.67 -1.09
C VAL A 90 1.44 0.96 -2.36
N VAL A 91 2.65 0.43 -2.44
CA VAL A 91 3.57 0.69 -3.55
C VAL A 91 3.19 -0.23 -4.71
N GLY A 92 3.53 0.17 -5.95
CA GLY A 92 3.12 -0.53 -7.18
C GLY A 92 1.83 0.02 -7.78
N GLY A 93 0.79 0.20 -6.95
CA GLY A 93 -0.46 0.87 -7.32
C GLY A 93 -1.34 0.09 -8.30
N ALA A 94 -2.20 0.82 -9.03
CA ALA A 94 -3.16 0.23 -9.97
C ALA A 94 -2.50 -0.63 -11.07
N GLU A 95 -1.27 -0.31 -11.46
CA GLU A 95 -0.55 -1.05 -12.48
C GLU A 95 -0.19 -2.47 -12.03
N GLU A 96 0.25 -2.62 -10.78
CA GLU A 96 0.53 -3.93 -10.20
C GLU A 96 -0.76 -4.77 -10.03
N SER A 97 -1.88 -4.11 -9.70
CA SER A 97 -3.18 -4.78 -9.55
C SER A 97 -3.67 -5.47 -10.83
N LEU A 98 -3.28 -4.96 -12.02
CA LEU A 98 -3.70 -5.53 -13.31
C LEU A 98 -3.05 -6.88 -13.61
N TYR A 99 -1.85 -7.12 -13.09
CA TYR A 99 -1.08 -8.35 -13.29
C TYR A 99 -1.08 -9.28 -12.07
N SER A 100 -1.79 -8.88 -11.01
CA SER A 100 -1.94 -9.68 -9.79
C SER A 100 -2.67 -10.98 -10.09
N ARG A 101 -2.03 -12.10 -9.78
CA ARG A 101 -2.59 -13.45 -9.94
C ARG A 101 -2.18 -14.31 -8.75
N PRO A 102 -3.02 -15.27 -8.34
CA PRO A 102 -2.61 -16.24 -7.33
C PRO A 102 -1.26 -16.87 -7.67
N GLY A 103 -0.39 -16.97 -6.66
CA GLY A 103 0.91 -17.62 -6.74
C GLY A 103 2.00 -16.76 -7.38
N LEU A 104 1.66 -15.57 -7.88
CA LEU A 104 2.65 -14.62 -8.37
C LEU A 104 2.96 -13.60 -7.30
N ASN A 105 4.25 -13.41 -7.03
CA ASN A 105 4.77 -12.40 -6.11
C ASN A 105 5.57 -11.33 -6.88
N SER A 106 4.96 -10.82 -7.96
CA SER A 106 5.57 -9.78 -8.80
C SER A 106 5.18 -8.39 -8.31
N ILE A 107 6.16 -7.54 -8.03
CA ILE A 107 5.93 -6.18 -7.53
C ILE A 107 6.59 -5.11 -8.41
N VAL A 108 5.91 -3.99 -8.63
CA VAL A 108 6.39 -2.83 -9.41
C VAL A 108 7.07 -1.85 -8.46
N LEU A 109 8.41 -1.88 -8.41
CA LEU A 109 9.19 -1.09 -7.44
C LEU A 109 10.39 -0.37 -8.04
N ASN A 110 11.01 -0.83 -9.13
CA ASN A 110 12.28 -0.27 -9.60
C ASN A 110 12.18 1.22 -9.99
N ARG A 111 11.06 1.64 -10.57
CA ARG A 111 10.79 3.07 -10.88
C ARG A 111 10.02 3.81 -9.79
N ARG A 112 9.48 3.12 -8.78
CA ARG A 112 8.66 3.74 -7.73
C ARG A 112 9.55 4.36 -6.64
N LYS A 113 10.06 5.57 -6.91
CA LYS A 113 10.96 6.31 -6.00
C LYS A 113 10.29 7.46 -5.24
N GLY A 114 9.01 7.72 -5.51
CA GLY A 114 8.29 8.89 -4.98
C GLY A 114 8.18 8.92 -3.46
N PHE A 115 7.96 7.77 -2.82
CA PHE A 115 7.87 7.67 -1.35
C PHE A 115 9.23 7.87 -0.67
N ILE A 116 10.33 7.43 -1.31
CA ILE A 116 11.70 7.71 -0.87
C ILE A 116 11.99 9.21 -0.94
N LYS A 117 11.66 9.84 -2.07
CA LYS A 117 11.80 11.29 -2.24
C LYS A 117 10.97 12.06 -1.21
N LEU A 118 9.75 11.63 -0.94
CA LEU A 118 8.91 12.21 0.11
C LEU A 118 9.58 12.12 1.49
N ALA A 119 10.15 10.97 1.84
CA ALA A 119 10.84 10.80 3.13
C ALA A 119 12.01 11.78 3.28
N LEU A 120 12.83 11.92 2.24
CA LEU A 120 13.96 12.86 2.19
C LEU A 120 13.51 14.33 2.24
N GLU A 121 12.39 14.67 1.60
CA GLU A 121 11.82 16.03 1.66
C GLU A 121 11.25 16.37 3.04
N MET A 122 10.76 15.38 3.78
CA MET A 122 10.08 15.55 5.07
C MET A 122 10.96 15.31 6.29
N CYS A 123 12.19 14.80 6.08
CA CYS A 123 13.19 14.68 7.13
C CYS A 123 13.43 16.03 7.82
N GLY A 124 13.29 16.06 9.15
CA GLY A 124 13.46 17.25 9.98
C GLY A 124 12.28 18.24 9.93
N SER A 125 11.15 17.87 9.30
CA SER A 125 9.96 18.72 9.25
C SER A 125 8.90 18.25 10.24
N SER A 126 8.55 19.10 11.21
CA SER A 126 7.45 18.89 12.17
C SER A 126 6.78 20.23 12.48
N ASP A 127 5.47 20.22 12.71
CA ASP A 127 4.68 21.36 13.21
C ASP A 127 4.77 21.49 14.74
N HIS A 128 5.34 20.49 15.43
CA HIS A 128 5.53 20.47 16.88
C HIS A 128 7.00 20.75 17.26
N PRO A 129 7.27 21.33 18.44
CA PRO A 129 8.63 21.55 18.91
C PRO A 129 9.39 20.23 19.01
N ILE A 130 10.51 20.13 18.28
CA ILE A 130 11.34 18.91 18.27
C ILE A 130 12.06 18.83 19.62
N THR A 131 11.64 17.91 20.48
CA THR A 131 12.39 17.54 21.68
C THR A 131 13.58 16.68 21.27
N GLU A 132 14.75 17.31 21.18
CA GLU A 132 16.12 16.75 21.18
C GLU A 132 16.29 15.25 20.84
N SER A 133 16.15 14.91 19.55
CA SER A 133 17.18 14.16 18.80
C SER A 133 16.82 14.20 17.31
N ALA A 134 17.68 14.80 16.49
CA ALA A 134 17.49 14.91 15.03
C ALA A 134 17.75 13.58 14.29
N ASP A 135 18.20 12.54 15.01
CA ASP A 135 18.73 11.32 14.41
C ASP A 135 17.68 10.30 13.98
N ASP A 136 16.43 10.41 14.46
CA ASP A 136 15.34 9.45 14.23
C ASP A 136 14.01 10.10 13.84
N ASP A 137 14.02 11.12 12.97
CA ASP A 137 12.77 11.84 12.63
C ASP A 137 11.83 11.06 11.72
N ILE A 138 12.37 10.39 10.69
CA ILE A 138 11.57 9.60 9.76
C ILE A 138 12.26 8.30 9.33
N SER A 139 11.51 7.20 9.32
CA SER A 139 11.98 5.88 8.90
C SER A 139 11.12 5.31 7.78
N LEU A 140 11.77 4.73 6.77
CA LEU A 140 11.12 3.91 5.75
C LEU A 140 11.01 2.49 6.26
N VAL A 141 9.83 1.88 6.15
CA VAL A 141 9.62 0.48 6.58
C VAL A 141 9.07 -0.33 5.42
N PRO A 142 9.81 -1.32 4.89
CA PRO A 142 9.24 -2.28 3.96
C PRO A 142 8.26 -3.18 4.68
N VAL A 143 7.06 -3.34 4.14
CA VAL A 143 6.02 -4.23 4.67
C VAL A 143 5.60 -5.19 3.56
N TYR A 144 5.56 -6.49 3.85
CA TYR A 144 5.18 -7.51 2.89
C TYR A 144 3.98 -8.34 3.36
N GLY A 145 2.94 -8.45 2.53
CA GLY A 145 1.75 -9.26 2.75
C GLY A 145 1.83 -10.60 2.01
N PHE A 146 2.32 -11.64 2.67
CA PHE A 146 2.35 -12.99 2.09
C PHE A 146 0.93 -13.52 1.93
N GLY A 147 0.59 -14.01 0.73
CA GLY A 147 -0.74 -14.52 0.41
C GLY A 147 -1.72 -13.45 -0.11
N GLU A 148 -1.31 -12.18 -0.19
CA GLU A 148 -2.15 -11.07 -0.67
C GLU A 148 -2.71 -11.32 -2.08
N ASN A 149 -1.89 -11.83 -3.00
CA ASN A 149 -2.32 -12.14 -4.36
C ASN A 149 -3.16 -13.42 -4.47
N ASN A 150 -3.26 -14.21 -3.40
CA ASN A 150 -3.94 -15.50 -3.42
C ASN A 150 -5.42 -15.39 -3.08
N ILE A 151 -5.89 -14.25 -2.56
CA ILE A 151 -7.25 -14.11 -2.05
C ILE A 151 -8.29 -13.79 -3.13
N TYR A 152 -7.88 -13.50 -4.35
CA TYR A 152 -8.77 -13.15 -5.44
C TYR A 152 -8.33 -13.75 -6.77
N ASP A 153 -9.32 -14.13 -7.58
CA ASP A 153 -9.10 -14.38 -9.00
C ASP A 153 -9.53 -13.15 -9.80
N VAL A 154 -8.63 -12.71 -10.68
CA VAL A 154 -8.93 -11.63 -11.62
C VAL A 154 -9.68 -12.24 -12.80
N TYR A 155 -10.96 -11.89 -12.95
CA TYR A 155 -11.69 -12.26 -14.13
C TYR A 155 -11.31 -11.32 -15.28
N TYR A 156 -10.50 -11.83 -16.20
CA TYR A 156 -10.10 -11.09 -17.38
C TYR A 156 -11.27 -11.05 -18.37
N THR A 157 -11.87 -9.86 -18.53
CA THR A 157 -12.98 -9.60 -19.47
C THR A 157 -12.55 -9.57 -20.96
N ASN A 158 -11.32 -10.00 -21.27
CA ASN A 158 -10.76 -10.01 -22.63
C ASN A 158 -10.52 -11.41 -23.26
N GLY A 159 -10.56 -12.51 -22.49
CA GLY A 159 -10.58 -13.90 -23.04
C GLY A 159 -11.88 -14.32 -23.74
N GLU A 160 -12.01 -15.57 -24.14
CA GLU A 160 -13.23 -16.09 -24.79
C GLU A 160 -14.37 -16.36 -23.78
N PRO A 161 -15.64 -16.09 -24.14
CA PRO A 161 -16.78 -16.38 -23.27
C PRO A 161 -16.91 -17.89 -23.08
N THR A 162 -17.15 -18.32 -21.84
CA THR A 162 -17.31 -19.74 -21.52
C THR A 162 -18.73 -20.25 -21.81
N ASN A 163 -19.75 -19.36 -21.82
CA ASN A 163 -21.15 -19.64 -22.15
C ASN A 163 -21.90 -18.33 -22.56
N GLU A 164 -23.13 -18.43 -23.07
CA GLU A 164 -23.92 -17.25 -23.52
C GLU A 164 -24.26 -16.26 -22.39
N ASN A 165 -24.61 -16.75 -21.19
CA ASN A 165 -24.88 -15.93 -20.00
C ASN A 165 -23.62 -15.22 -19.47
N ASP A 166 -22.46 -15.85 -19.63
CA ASP A 166 -21.14 -15.25 -19.34
C ASP A 166 -20.91 -14.05 -20.26
N GLY A 167 -21.35 -14.12 -21.52
CA GLY A 167 -21.27 -13.03 -22.49
C GLY A 167 -21.98 -11.73 -22.09
N TYR A 168 -23.20 -11.81 -21.54
CA TYR A 168 -23.98 -10.63 -21.12
C TYR A 168 -23.39 -9.95 -19.88
N LEU A 169 -23.10 -10.74 -18.84
CA LEU A 169 -22.52 -10.24 -17.60
C LEU A 169 -21.15 -9.59 -17.85
N ARG A 170 -20.32 -10.24 -18.67
CA ARG A 170 -19.02 -9.73 -19.08
C ARG A 170 -19.10 -8.45 -19.91
N ARG A 171 -20.08 -8.33 -20.82
CA ARG A 171 -20.34 -7.08 -21.54
C ARG A 171 -20.73 -5.95 -20.59
N PHE A 172 -21.60 -6.21 -19.62
CA PHE A 172 -21.99 -5.24 -18.60
C PHE A 172 -20.81 -4.81 -17.73
N LEU A 173 -20.02 -5.77 -17.21
CA LEU A 173 -18.85 -5.50 -16.39
C LEU A 173 -17.75 -4.75 -17.16
N LYS A 174 -17.53 -5.10 -18.44
CA LYS A 174 -16.63 -4.37 -19.34
C LYS A 174 -17.14 -2.95 -19.59
N PHE A 175 -18.44 -2.77 -19.80
CA PHE A 175 -19.05 -1.44 -19.92
C PHE A 175 -18.82 -0.60 -18.65
N LEU A 176 -19.06 -1.18 -17.46
CA LEU A 176 -18.86 -0.50 -16.18
C LEU A 176 -17.38 -0.16 -15.96
N GLN A 177 -16.45 -1.08 -16.23
CA GLN A 177 -15.01 -0.83 -16.17
C GLN A 177 -14.60 0.33 -17.10
N LEU A 178 -15.08 0.32 -18.34
CA LEU A 178 -14.77 1.37 -19.32
C LEU A 178 -15.41 2.71 -18.92
N TRP A 179 -16.63 2.69 -18.38
CA TRP A 179 -17.29 3.88 -17.86
C TRP A 179 -16.54 4.47 -16.66
N LEU A 180 -16.15 3.64 -15.68
CA LEU A 180 -15.33 4.03 -14.54
C LEU A 180 -13.96 4.55 -14.98
N LYS A 181 -13.31 3.88 -15.94
CA LYS A 181 -12.04 4.35 -16.52
C LYS A 181 -12.18 5.72 -17.15
N ARG A 182 -13.23 5.94 -17.96
CA ARG A 182 -13.48 7.21 -18.67
C ARG A 182 -13.84 8.34 -17.70
N ARG A 183 -14.68 8.06 -16.70
CA ARG A 183 -15.20 9.09 -15.78
C ARG A 183 -14.26 9.39 -14.62
N SER A 184 -13.56 8.37 -14.12
CA SER A 184 -12.79 8.45 -12.88
C SER A 184 -11.30 8.21 -13.07
N GLY A 185 -10.82 7.83 -14.27
CA GLY A 185 -9.38 7.67 -14.54
C GLY A 185 -8.74 6.47 -13.84
N PHE A 186 -9.53 5.59 -13.22
CA PHE A 186 -9.09 4.31 -12.66
C PHE A 186 -10.11 3.22 -12.98
N THR A 187 -9.64 1.98 -13.11
CA THR A 187 -10.50 0.80 -13.26
C THR A 187 -10.50 0.03 -11.95
N LEU A 188 -11.68 -0.33 -11.45
CA LEU A 188 -11.78 -1.40 -10.47
C LEU A 188 -11.61 -2.73 -11.22
N PRO A 189 -10.65 -3.59 -10.84
CA PRO A 189 -10.59 -4.94 -11.37
C PRO A 189 -11.94 -5.61 -11.14
N VAL A 190 -12.45 -6.36 -12.12
CA VAL A 190 -13.60 -7.23 -11.89
C VAL A 190 -13.07 -8.45 -11.18
N VAL A 191 -13.26 -8.42 -9.87
CA VAL A 191 -12.84 -9.48 -8.97
C VAL A 191 -13.94 -10.53 -8.97
N ILE A 192 -13.63 -11.74 -9.41
CA ILE A 192 -14.50 -12.88 -9.19
C ILE A 192 -13.87 -13.68 -8.07
N SER A 193 -14.60 -13.69 -6.96
CA SER A 193 -14.27 -14.48 -5.80
C SER A 193 -15.60 -14.98 -5.23
N ARG A 194 -15.86 -14.82 -3.95
CA ARG A 194 -17.03 -15.44 -3.31
C ARG A 194 -18.21 -14.47 -3.26
N GLY A 195 -19.40 -15.00 -3.47
CA GLY A 195 -20.67 -14.32 -3.14
C GLY A 195 -21.00 -14.48 -1.66
N LEU A 196 -21.96 -13.69 -1.17
CA LEU A 196 -22.48 -13.84 0.20
C LEU A 196 -23.17 -15.22 0.40
N PHE A 197 -23.73 -15.79 -0.68
CA PHE A 197 -24.54 -17.02 -0.64
C PHE A 197 -24.08 -18.13 -1.62
N ASN A 198 -23.21 -17.82 -2.59
CA ASN A 198 -22.65 -18.79 -3.56
C ASN A 198 -21.12 -18.66 -3.63
N TYR A 199 -20.41 -19.78 -3.84
CA TYR A 199 -18.94 -19.82 -3.86
C TYR A 199 -18.31 -19.42 -5.21
N ASP A 200 -19.12 -19.28 -6.26
CA ASP A 200 -18.63 -19.19 -7.65
C ASP A 200 -18.61 -17.76 -8.22
N PHE A 201 -19.28 -16.78 -7.57
CA PHE A 201 -19.31 -15.40 -8.05
C PHE A 201 -19.59 -14.36 -6.95
N GLY A 202 -18.64 -13.44 -6.73
CA GLY A 202 -18.84 -12.24 -5.90
C GLY A 202 -17.56 -11.49 -5.51
N PHE A 203 -17.71 -10.48 -4.64
CA PHE A 203 -16.65 -9.54 -4.25
C PHE A 203 -15.86 -9.96 -2.99
N LEU A 204 -16.21 -11.06 -2.33
CA LEU A 204 -15.58 -11.47 -1.07
C LEU A 204 -14.33 -12.32 -1.32
N PRO A 205 -13.20 -12.03 -0.65
CA PRO A 205 -11.97 -12.79 -0.86
C PRO A 205 -12.14 -14.28 -0.52
N PHE A 206 -11.33 -15.11 -1.17
CA PHE A 206 -11.12 -16.49 -0.73
C PHE A 206 -10.60 -16.50 0.71
N ARG A 207 -11.02 -17.51 1.49
CA ARG A 207 -10.55 -17.73 2.86
C ARG A 207 -9.13 -18.30 2.85
N ARG A 208 -8.16 -17.47 2.45
CA ARG A 208 -6.73 -17.77 2.48
C ARG A 208 -6.05 -16.77 3.41
N PRO A 209 -5.08 -17.22 4.24
CA PRO A 209 -4.42 -16.33 5.17
C PRO A 209 -3.59 -15.28 4.43
N ILE A 210 -3.55 -14.07 4.98
CA ILE A 210 -2.59 -13.03 4.61
C ILE A 210 -1.71 -12.78 5.83
N ASN A 211 -0.41 -12.97 5.69
CA ASN A 211 0.56 -12.70 6.75
C ASN A 211 1.30 -11.41 6.44
N VAL A 212 1.00 -10.35 7.18
CA VAL A 212 1.66 -9.05 7.04
C VAL A 212 2.91 -9.01 7.91
N VAL A 213 4.07 -8.85 7.28
CA VAL A 213 5.37 -8.86 7.95
C VAL A 213 6.05 -7.49 7.76
N PHE A 214 6.55 -6.93 8.86
CA PHE A 214 7.27 -5.67 8.87
C PHE A 214 8.77 -5.94 8.79
N GLY A 215 9.44 -5.27 7.86
CA GLY A 215 10.88 -5.27 7.77
C GLY A 215 11.53 -4.29 8.74
N ARG A 216 12.86 -4.29 8.74
CA ARG A 216 13.65 -3.40 9.58
C ARG A 216 13.41 -1.94 9.17
N PRO A 217 13.16 -1.03 10.12
CA PRO A 217 13.11 0.40 9.83
C PRO A 217 14.44 0.91 9.25
N ILE A 218 14.35 1.75 8.23
CA ILE A 218 15.49 2.39 7.57
C ILE A 218 15.44 3.88 7.93
N PRO A 219 16.26 4.35 8.88
CA PRO A 219 16.33 5.76 9.23
C PRO A 219 16.80 6.60 8.04
N VAL A 220 16.05 7.65 7.73
CA VAL A 220 16.38 8.56 6.62
C VAL A 220 17.10 9.77 7.18
N LYS A 221 18.29 10.04 6.65
CA LYS A 221 19.11 11.22 6.94
C LYS A 221 19.50 11.86 5.61
N ARG A 222 19.54 13.19 5.58
CA ARG A 222 20.03 13.93 4.41
C ARG A 222 21.53 13.72 4.26
N LEU A 223 21.95 13.27 3.07
CA LEU A 223 23.38 13.13 2.73
C LEU A 223 23.93 14.47 2.22
N PHE A 224 23.09 15.26 1.55
CA PHE A 224 23.43 16.58 1.01
C PHE A 224 22.37 17.62 1.41
N GLY A 225 22.83 18.75 1.95
CA GLY A 225 21.96 19.73 2.60
C GLY A 225 21.57 19.27 4.01
N ARG A 226 21.53 20.20 4.97
CA ARG A 226 21.26 19.91 6.39
C ARG A 226 19.99 20.58 6.91
N LYS A 227 19.39 21.49 6.13
CA LYS A 227 18.22 22.24 6.55
C LYS A 227 16.94 21.60 6.00
N PRO A 228 15.84 21.58 6.77
CA PRO A 228 14.53 21.22 6.25
C PRO A 228 14.18 22.07 5.02
N GLY A 229 13.80 21.42 3.92
CA GLY A 229 13.49 22.09 2.65
C GLY A 229 14.63 22.16 1.63
N ASP A 230 15.85 21.74 1.98
CA ASP A 230 16.95 21.61 1.01
C ASP A 230 16.56 20.67 -0.14
N ALA A 231 16.98 21.00 -1.36
CA ALA A 231 16.65 20.22 -2.55
C ALA A 231 17.15 18.77 -2.42
N VAL A 232 16.25 17.80 -2.58
CA VAL A 232 16.59 16.37 -2.54
C VAL A 232 17.33 15.99 -3.82
N THR A 233 18.49 15.38 -3.67
CA THR A 233 19.32 14.96 -4.81
C THR A 233 18.95 13.56 -5.26
N ASP A 234 18.99 13.29 -6.56
CA ASP A 234 18.72 11.95 -7.12
C ASP A 234 19.66 10.88 -6.56
N LYS A 235 20.90 11.25 -6.20
CA LYS A 235 21.85 10.35 -5.52
C LYS A 235 21.33 9.83 -4.18
N GLU A 236 20.69 10.69 -3.37
CA GLU A 236 20.09 10.30 -2.09
C GLU A 236 18.90 9.37 -2.32
N VAL A 237 18.06 9.72 -3.29
CA VAL A 237 16.89 8.91 -3.66
C VAL A 237 17.32 7.52 -4.11
N LEU A 238 18.33 7.42 -4.98
CA LEU A 238 18.85 6.15 -5.45
C LEU A 238 19.49 5.32 -4.33
N TYR A 239 20.25 5.96 -3.43
CA TYR A 239 20.85 5.30 -2.28
C TYR A 239 19.79 4.65 -1.38
N TYR A 240 18.80 5.44 -0.93
CA TYR A 240 17.74 4.93 -0.06
C TYR A 240 16.81 3.95 -0.76
N HIS A 241 16.54 4.13 -2.06
CA HIS A 241 15.77 3.18 -2.84
C HIS A 241 16.48 1.82 -2.94
N LYS A 242 17.80 1.80 -3.20
CA LYS A 242 18.59 0.56 -3.19
C LYS A 242 18.55 -0.12 -1.83
N LEU A 243 18.73 0.65 -0.75
CA LEU A 243 18.69 0.12 0.62
C LEU A 243 17.30 -0.45 0.96
N TYR A 244 16.23 0.25 0.55
CA TYR A 244 14.86 -0.20 0.72
C TYR A 244 14.59 -1.52 -0.02
N VAL A 245 15.00 -1.62 -1.29
CA VAL A 245 14.87 -2.84 -2.09
C VAL A 245 15.64 -4.00 -1.45
N GLN A 246 16.87 -3.76 -0.98
CA GLN A 246 17.66 -4.79 -0.30
C GLN A 246 16.99 -5.30 0.98
N ASN A 247 16.45 -4.40 1.81
CA ASN A 247 15.74 -4.79 3.03
C ASN A 247 14.42 -5.52 2.72
N LEU A 248 13.71 -5.13 1.65
CA LEU A 248 12.50 -5.82 1.21
C LEU A 248 12.79 -7.25 0.72
N ILE A 249 13.86 -7.43 -0.06
CA ILE A 249 14.31 -8.75 -0.51
C ILE A 249 14.71 -9.60 0.69
N ALA A 250 15.51 -9.06 1.62
CA ALA A 250 15.90 -9.78 2.83
C ALA A 250 14.67 -10.19 3.67
N LEU A 251 13.73 -9.26 3.89
CA LEU A 251 12.46 -9.53 4.57
C LEU A 251 11.70 -10.69 3.91
N PHE A 252 11.62 -10.68 2.57
CA PHE A 252 10.96 -11.74 1.82
C PHE A 252 11.67 -13.08 2.00
N GLU A 253 12.99 -13.11 1.78
CA GLU A 253 13.81 -14.33 1.84
C GLU A 253 13.82 -14.96 3.24
N GLU A 254 13.87 -14.16 4.30
CA GLU A 254 13.83 -14.62 5.70
C GLU A 254 12.48 -15.27 6.08
N ASN A 255 11.40 -14.92 5.37
CA ASN A 255 10.03 -15.31 5.75
C ASN A 255 9.33 -16.22 4.73
N LYS A 256 9.89 -16.37 3.52
CA LYS A 256 9.24 -17.08 2.41
C LYS A 256 8.94 -18.55 2.75
N GLU A 257 9.83 -19.23 3.46
CA GLU A 257 9.64 -20.65 3.81
C GLU A 257 8.49 -20.86 4.80
N LYS A 258 8.21 -19.85 5.63
CA LYS A 258 7.17 -19.90 6.64
C LYS A 258 5.78 -19.58 6.09
N TYR A 259 5.70 -18.61 5.17
CA TYR A 259 4.41 -18.03 4.77
C TYR A 259 4.02 -18.25 3.32
N LEU A 260 4.93 -18.65 2.43
CA LEU A 260 4.55 -19.01 1.05
C LEU A 260 3.89 -20.38 1.02
N ALA A 261 2.84 -20.49 0.22
CA ALA A 261 2.33 -21.79 -0.17
C ALA A 261 3.32 -22.48 -1.13
N LYS A 262 3.32 -23.82 -1.16
CA LYS A 262 4.24 -24.63 -1.99
C LYS A 262 4.20 -24.29 -3.49
N TRP A 263 3.10 -23.72 -3.96
CA TRP A 263 2.86 -23.36 -5.36
C TRP A 263 3.12 -21.88 -5.65
N ASP A 264 3.42 -21.06 -4.63
CA ASP A 264 3.77 -19.67 -4.81
C ASP A 264 5.17 -19.55 -5.41
N LYS A 265 5.34 -18.63 -6.36
CA LYS A 265 6.64 -18.29 -6.94
C LYS A 265 7.41 -17.35 -6.03
N SER A 266 8.73 -17.31 -6.19
CA SER A 266 9.57 -16.35 -5.48
C SER A 266 9.25 -14.90 -5.87
N LEU A 267 9.72 -13.96 -5.06
CA LEU A 267 9.61 -12.53 -5.30
C LEU A 267 10.24 -12.16 -6.64
N ASN A 268 9.51 -11.38 -7.43
CA ASN A 268 10.00 -10.83 -8.68
C ASN A 268 9.78 -9.31 -8.69
N ILE A 269 10.86 -8.53 -8.66
CA ILE A 269 10.76 -7.08 -8.69
C ILE A 269 10.83 -6.62 -10.15
N VAL A 270 9.72 -6.09 -10.65
CA VAL A 270 9.59 -5.52 -11.99
C VAL A 270 9.67 -3.99 -11.94
N GLU A 271 9.84 -3.40 -13.13
CA GLU A 271 9.71 -1.98 -13.52
C GLU A 271 9.93 -0.86 -12.50
#